data_AF-A0A2M7P8R4-F1
#
_entry.id   AF-A0A2M7P8R4-F1
#
_cell.length_a   1.000
_cell.length_b   1.000
_cell.length_c   1.000
_cell.angle_alpha   90.00
_cell.angle_beta   90.00
_cell.angle_gamma   90.00
#
_symmetry.space_group_name_H-M   'P 1'
#
loop_
_entity.id
_entity.type
_entity.pdbx_description
1 polymer ?
#
loop_
_entity_poly.entity_id
_entity_poly.type
_entity_poly.pdbx_seq_one_letter_code
_entity_poly.pdbx_strand_id
1 'polypeptide(L)'
;MPPWDKDGKDKYKDVHYESGVHCIDCHRPDFAEKGHAAFVRDPEPQACVKCHPHEVNTWKKGKHENMRCESCHTPTVFGYGWNLWVPGQHGGISTTIDRHSAYQKDGVTPILLPDAEGMWAPYNCIPHIAANIRLEEFEKSRLAAQKGMMVYRSATDRTEKPLGIHGAKINRAYRSSDAFIMTDFYMSKVNSEKEGWVMAWLSLEKVAHLTSGLTHKPRGCRNCHTSDGRQQALVTFRWLGSPKNMYEDVYRGQYTIAADQAGLRLEALTAWNEHDAPAKGLSDKETVLRSAQADYRIKPVKELDLVAWESQKEVFDQKVKVAQRIVHAATLRKKGFAFDASETLQQARAEAHHGDMEQGLALLEKVLALRKEL
;
A
#
# COMPACT_ATOMS: atom_id res chain seq x y z
N MET A 1 2.75 21.49 9.54
CA MET A 1 2.71 22.97 9.61
C MET A 1 2.65 23.46 8.19
N PRO A 2 1.73 24.36 7.82
CA PRO A 2 1.81 24.96 6.50
C PRO A 2 3.12 25.76 6.43
N PRO A 3 3.75 25.84 5.27
CA PRO A 3 5.13 26.27 5.18
C PRO A 3 5.21 27.81 5.14
N TRP A 4 4.54 28.47 6.08
CA TRP A 4 4.67 29.92 6.28
C TRP A 4 6.07 30.22 6.78
N ASP A 5 6.67 31.27 6.27
CA ASP A 5 7.87 31.79 6.90
C ASP A 5 7.59 32.44 8.25
N LYS A 6 8.66 32.87 8.90
CA LYS A 6 8.62 33.64 10.15
C LYS A 6 7.76 34.91 10.07
N ASP A 7 7.45 35.38 8.86
CA ASP A 7 6.67 36.59 8.59
C ASP A 7 5.22 36.25 8.14
N GLY A 8 4.81 34.98 8.23
CA GLY A 8 3.48 34.52 7.82
C GLY A 8 3.25 34.50 6.30
N LYS A 9 4.29 34.71 5.50
CA LYS A 9 4.19 34.65 4.04
C LYS A 9 4.31 33.20 3.60
N ASP A 10 3.44 32.83 2.67
CA ASP A 10 3.61 31.59 1.92
C ASP A 10 4.88 31.74 1.09
N LYS A 11 5.98 31.15 1.55
CA LYS A 11 7.26 31.15 0.82
C LYS A 11 7.21 30.31 -0.45
N TYR A 12 6.08 29.66 -0.67
CA TYR A 12 5.96 28.49 -1.48
C TYR A 12 4.65 28.63 -2.24
N LYS A 13 4.66 29.42 -3.32
CA LYS A 13 3.51 29.53 -4.21
C LYS A 13 3.75 28.73 -5.48
N ASP A 14 2.75 27.95 -5.86
CA ASP A 14 2.70 27.31 -7.16
C ASP A 14 2.74 28.37 -8.27
N VAL A 15 3.53 28.14 -9.32
CA VAL A 15 3.72 29.13 -10.41
C VAL A 15 2.42 29.46 -11.14
N HIS A 16 1.48 28.52 -11.19
CA HIS A 16 0.15 28.79 -11.76
C HIS A 16 -0.62 29.72 -10.83
N TYR A 17 -0.59 29.47 -9.52
CA TYR A 17 -1.23 30.34 -8.53
C TYR A 17 -0.67 31.77 -8.54
N GLU A 18 0.65 31.93 -8.66
CA GLU A 18 1.29 33.26 -8.82
C GLU A 18 0.85 33.96 -10.10
N SER A 19 0.52 33.19 -11.14
CA SER A 19 0.02 33.69 -12.42
C SER A 19 -1.50 33.92 -12.42
N GLY A 20 -2.18 33.79 -11.27
CA GLY A 20 -3.62 33.98 -11.14
C GLY A 20 -4.47 32.80 -11.60
N VAL A 21 -3.86 31.62 -11.79
CA VAL A 21 -4.58 30.37 -12.07
C VAL A 21 -5.04 29.78 -10.74
N HIS A 22 -6.31 29.41 -10.67
CA HIS A 22 -6.98 28.86 -9.50
C HIS A 22 -7.42 27.42 -9.73
N CYS A 23 -7.87 26.76 -8.66
CA CYS A 23 -8.26 25.35 -8.68
C CYS A 23 -9.24 25.05 -9.82
N ILE A 24 -10.23 25.93 -10.04
CA ILE A 24 -11.31 25.73 -11.02
C ILE A 24 -10.88 25.86 -12.49
N ASP A 25 -9.72 26.45 -12.75
CA ASP A 25 -9.19 26.60 -14.12
C ASP A 25 -8.68 25.25 -14.66
N CYS A 26 -8.22 24.37 -13.77
CA CYS A 26 -7.85 22.99 -14.10
C CYS A 26 -8.94 21.98 -13.72
N HIS A 27 -9.68 22.23 -12.64
CA HIS A 27 -10.72 21.35 -12.10
C HIS A 27 -12.11 21.92 -12.37
N ARG A 28 -12.82 21.39 -13.37
CA ARG A 28 -14.21 21.78 -13.63
C ARG A 28 -15.16 21.06 -12.67
N PRO A 29 -16.24 21.71 -12.19
CA PRO A 29 -17.30 21.02 -11.49
C PRO A 29 -17.87 19.88 -12.35
N ASP A 30 -18.07 18.72 -11.74
CA ASP A 30 -18.80 17.62 -12.37
C ASP A 30 -20.29 17.80 -12.12
N PHE A 31 -20.95 18.55 -13.01
CA PHE A 31 -22.39 18.81 -12.92
C PHE A 31 -23.27 17.55 -13.06
N ALA A 32 -22.71 16.40 -13.48
CA ALA A 32 -23.45 15.14 -13.49
C ALA A 32 -23.57 14.56 -12.07
N GLU A 33 -22.63 14.88 -11.19
CA GLU A 33 -22.66 14.54 -9.78
C GLU A 33 -23.38 15.68 -9.04
N LYS A 34 -24.57 15.42 -8.49
CA LYS A 34 -25.40 16.43 -7.79
C LYS A 34 -24.80 16.94 -6.47
N GLY A 35 -23.49 16.73 -6.23
CA GLY A 35 -22.78 17.09 -5.00
C GLY A 35 -21.86 18.28 -5.20
N HIS A 36 -21.85 19.22 -4.25
CA HIS A 36 -21.05 20.45 -4.24
C HIS A 36 -19.51 20.27 -4.27
N ALA A 37 -19.00 19.03 -4.31
CA ALA A 37 -17.58 18.74 -4.17
C ALA A 37 -16.98 17.92 -5.31
N ALA A 38 -17.75 17.47 -6.30
CA ALA A 38 -17.21 16.66 -7.38
C ALA A 38 -16.50 17.56 -8.39
N PHE A 39 -15.17 17.53 -8.38
CA PHE A 39 -14.33 18.21 -9.36
C PHE A 39 -13.67 17.18 -10.27
N VAL A 40 -13.72 17.43 -11.58
CA VAL A 40 -13.04 16.62 -12.59
C VAL A 40 -11.96 17.45 -13.27
N ARG A 41 -10.82 16.82 -13.51
CA ARG A 41 -9.73 17.37 -14.32
C ARG A 41 -9.67 16.59 -15.62
N ASP A 42 -9.38 17.26 -16.72
CA ASP A 42 -9.11 16.56 -17.97
C ASP A 42 -7.83 15.71 -17.81
N PRO A 43 -7.78 14.51 -18.39
CA PRO A 43 -6.60 13.66 -18.23
C PRO A 43 -5.39 14.33 -18.89
N GLU A 44 -4.22 14.15 -18.29
CA GLU A 44 -3.00 14.62 -18.93
C GLU A 44 -2.69 13.85 -20.21
N PRO A 45 -2.03 14.46 -21.20
CA PRO A 45 -1.50 15.84 -21.23
C PRO A 45 -2.54 16.89 -21.67
N GLN A 46 -3.84 16.55 -21.71
CA GLN A 46 -4.88 17.42 -22.27
C GLN A 46 -5.23 18.61 -21.37
N ALA A 47 -4.97 18.56 -20.07
CA ALA A 47 -5.11 19.76 -19.26
C ALA A 47 -3.95 20.73 -19.54
N CYS A 48 -2.71 20.23 -19.61
CA CYS A 48 -1.54 21.05 -19.91
C CYS A 48 -1.60 21.73 -21.29
N VAL A 49 -2.07 21.04 -22.34
CA VAL A 49 -2.07 21.58 -23.73
C VAL A 49 -2.92 22.84 -23.91
N LYS A 50 -3.89 23.08 -23.03
CA LYS A 50 -4.76 24.27 -23.07
C LYS A 50 -3.96 25.57 -22.90
N CYS A 51 -2.90 25.53 -22.11
CA CYS A 51 -2.03 26.68 -21.82
C CYS A 51 -0.62 26.51 -22.40
N HIS A 52 -0.16 25.27 -22.60
CA HIS A 52 1.19 24.93 -23.08
C HIS A 52 1.18 24.13 -24.39
N PRO A 53 0.51 24.60 -25.46
CA PRO A 53 0.37 23.83 -26.70
C PRO A 53 1.72 23.59 -27.39
N HIS A 54 2.64 24.56 -27.34
CA HIS A 54 3.95 24.43 -27.96
C HIS A 54 4.81 23.38 -27.24
N GLU A 55 4.86 23.44 -25.90
CA GLU A 55 5.65 22.54 -25.06
C GLU A 55 5.12 21.12 -25.16
N VAL A 56 3.79 20.92 -25.07
CA VAL A 56 3.19 19.59 -25.19
C VAL A 56 3.42 19.00 -26.59
N ASN A 57 3.31 19.79 -27.66
CA ASN A 57 3.58 19.30 -29.01
C ASN A 57 5.06 18.97 -29.25
N THR A 58 5.96 19.65 -28.56
CA THR A 58 7.40 19.34 -28.59
C THR A 58 7.71 18.08 -27.78
N TRP A 59 7.15 17.98 -26.57
CA TRP A 59 7.28 16.83 -25.68
C TRP A 59 6.80 15.53 -26.35
N LYS A 60 5.67 15.56 -27.06
CA LYS A 60 5.12 14.42 -27.83
C LYS A 60 6.03 13.87 -28.92
N LYS A 61 7.09 14.58 -29.30
CA LYS A 61 8.05 14.15 -30.34
C LYS A 61 9.41 13.80 -29.74
N GLY A 62 9.55 13.90 -28.42
CA GLY A 62 10.81 13.72 -27.71
C GLY A 62 10.98 12.32 -27.12
N LYS A 63 12.17 12.06 -26.56
CA LYS A 63 12.49 10.78 -25.89
C LYS A 63 11.63 10.46 -24.66
N HIS A 64 10.93 11.46 -24.13
CA HIS A 64 10.07 11.33 -22.96
C HIS A 64 8.58 11.40 -23.32
N GLU A 65 8.19 11.14 -24.58
CA GLU A 65 6.78 11.15 -25.03
C GLU A 65 5.85 10.21 -24.25
N ASN A 66 6.42 9.23 -23.53
CA ASN A 66 5.69 8.31 -22.65
C ASN A 66 5.74 8.72 -21.17
N MET A 67 6.11 9.97 -20.84
CA MET A 67 6.12 10.50 -19.47
C MET A 67 5.09 11.60 -19.27
N ARG A 68 4.28 11.54 -18.21
CA ARG A 68 3.40 12.65 -17.81
C ARG A 68 4.23 13.90 -17.49
N CYS A 69 3.70 15.08 -17.79
CA CYS A 69 4.37 16.36 -17.54
C CYS A 69 4.75 16.51 -16.05
N GLU A 70 3.90 16.05 -15.15
CA GLU A 70 4.11 16.05 -13.70
C GLU A 70 5.35 15.27 -13.29
N SER A 71 5.77 14.26 -14.05
CA SER A 71 6.96 13.47 -13.74
C SER A 71 8.20 14.35 -13.63
N CYS A 72 8.26 15.46 -14.38
CA CYS A 72 9.32 16.45 -14.30
C CYS A 72 8.92 17.68 -13.48
N HIS A 73 7.66 18.12 -13.59
CA HIS A 73 7.18 19.38 -13.01
C HIS A 73 6.64 19.27 -11.58
N THR A 74 6.52 18.06 -11.03
CA THR A 74 6.24 17.80 -9.60
C THR A 74 7.42 17.07 -8.96
N PRO A 75 8.52 17.79 -8.68
CA PRO A 75 9.76 17.18 -8.20
C PRO A 75 9.67 16.73 -6.74
N THR A 76 8.64 17.15 -5.99
CA THR A 76 8.55 16.91 -4.56
C THR A 76 7.10 16.72 -4.15
N VAL A 77 6.82 15.77 -3.27
CA VAL A 77 5.49 15.52 -2.73
C VAL A 77 5.55 15.41 -1.21
N PHE A 78 4.53 15.97 -0.55
CA PHE A 78 4.33 15.96 0.90
C PHE A 78 3.14 15.08 1.27
N GLY A 79 2.90 14.91 2.56
CA GLY A 79 1.70 14.26 3.09
C GLY A 79 2.06 13.09 3.99
N TYR A 80 1.30 12.01 3.92
CA TYR A 80 1.52 10.85 4.78
C TYR A 80 2.86 10.18 4.46
N GLY A 81 3.68 10.02 5.49
CA GLY A 81 4.90 9.22 5.44
C GLY A 81 4.65 7.77 5.83
N TRP A 82 3.63 7.52 6.65
CA TRP A 82 3.27 6.17 7.10
C TRP A 82 1.81 6.16 7.56
N ASN A 83 1.09 5.07 7.32
CA ASN A 83 -0.27 4.92 7.80
C ASN A 83 -0.44 3.56 8.48
N LEU A 84 -1.07 3.56 9.65
CA LEU A 84 -1.32 2.32 10.39
C LEU A 84 -2.81 2.22 10.71
N TRP A 85 -3.37 1.04 10.55
CA TRP A 85 -4.73 0.68 10.94
C TRP A 85 -4.68 -0.39 12.01
N VAL A 86 -4.58 0.04 13.27
CA VAL A 86 -4.30 -0.83 14.42
C VAL A 86 -5.18 -0.43 15.60
N PRO A 87 -5.34 -1.27 16.64
CA PRO A 87 -6.07 -0.86 17.84
C PRO A 87 -5.50 0.43 18.42
N GLY A 88 -6.38 1.34 18.82
CA GLY A 88 -5.99 2.68 19.27
C GLY A 88 -7.07 3.37 20.08
N GLN A 89 -6.88 4.66 20.33
CA GLN A 89 -7.85 5.50 21.03
C GLN A 89 -8.28 6.67 20.14
N HIS A 90 -9.57 6.70 19.80
CA HIS A 90 -10.18 7.81 19.09
C HIS A 90 -11.13 8.57 20.02
N GLY A 91 -10.84 9.84 20.30
CA GLY A 91 -11.65 10.64 21.22
C GLY A 91 -11.71 10.07 22.65
N GLY A 92 -10.67 9.37 23.10
CA GLY A 92 -10.63 8.71 24.41
C GLY A 92 -11.36 7.36 24.48
N ILE A 93 -11.95 6.89 23.36
CA ILE A 93 -12.61 5.59 23.26
C ILE A 93 -11.63 4.60 22.63
N SER A 94 -11.43 3.45 23.26
CA SER A 94 -10.66 2.36 22.68
C SER A 94 -11.39 1.77 21.49
N THR A 95 -10.73 1.67 20.34
CA THR A 95 -11.27 1.03 19.14
C THR A 95 -10.40 -0.16 18.74
N THR A 96 -11.03 -1.17 18.12
CA THR A 96 -10.32 -2.34 17.58
C THR A 96 -9.53 -2.02 16.32
N ILE A 97 -9.87 -0.90 15.67
CA ILE A 97 -9.19 -0.34 14.52
C ILE A 97 -9.26 1.19 14.63
N ASP A 98 -8.10 1.84 14.64
CA ASP A 98 -7.93 3.28 14.53
C ASP A 98 -6.90 3.58 13.45
N ARG A 99 -7.04 4.75 12.82
CA ARG A 99 -6.13 5.19 11.77
C ARG A 99 -5.08 6.14 12.35
N HIS A 100 -3.89 5.62 12.58
CA HIS A 100 -2.72 6.43 12.95
C HIS A 100 -2.14 7.08 11.68
N SER A 101 -2.74 8.20 11.29
CA SER A 101 -2.42 8.94 10.06
C SER A 101 -1.65 10.23 10.30
N ALA A 102 -1.33 10.57 11.54
CA ALA A 102 -0.58 11.79 11.83
C ALA A 102 0.93 11.68 11.56
N TYR A 103 1.41 10.57 10.97
CA TYR A 103 2.77 10.45 10.46
C TYR A 103 2.91 11.18 9.13
N GLN A 104 3.40 12.41 9.19
CA GLN A 104 3.66 13.23 8.02
C GLN A 104 5.13 13.13 7.65
N LYS A 105 5.40 13.15 6.34
CA LYS A 105 6.76 13.20 5.81
C LYS A 105 7.15 14.58 5.34
N ASP A 106 8.45 14.78 5.31
CA ASP A 106 9.04 15.91 4.59
C ASP A 106 8.87 15.71 3.08
N GLY A 107 9.19 16.75 2.32
CA GLY A 107 9.09 16.75 0.87
C GLY A 107 10.02 15.69 0.28
N VAL A 108 9.45 14.72 -0.44
CA VAL A 108 10.21 13.64 -1.07
C VAL A 108 10.01 13.63 -2.57
N THR A 109 11.04 13.24 -3.32
CA THR A 109 10.93 13.01 -4.77
C THR A 109 9.99 11.82 -5.04
N PRO A 110 8.87 12.00 -5.77
CA PRO A 110 8.01 10.88 -6.13
C PRO A 110 8.74 9.87 -7.02
N ILE A 111 8.43 8.58 -6.87
CA ILE A 111 8.94 7.53 -7.77
C ILE A 111 8.13 7.54 -9.06
N LEU A 112 8.79 7.41 -10.21
CA LEU A 112 8.11 7.27 -11.49
C LEU A 112 7.74 5.81 -11.73
N LEU A 113 6.46 5.57 -11.97
CA LEU A 113 5.91 4.25 -12.31
C LEU A 113 4.98 4.41 -13.52
N PRO A 114 4.82 3.38 -14.38
CA PRO A 114 3.77 3.41 -15.39
C PRO A 114 2.40 3.51 -14.71
N ASP A 115 1.50 4.30 -15.28
CA ASP A 115 0.09 4.34 -14.89
C ASP A 115 -0.76 3.34 -15.70
N ALA A 116 -2.08 3.36 -15.50
CA ALA A 116 -3.00 2.42 -16.14
C ALA A 116 -3.01 2.53 -17.68
N GLU A 117 -2.54 3.65 -18.24
CA GLU A 117 -2.40 3.87 -19.69
C GLU A 117 -0.97 3.55 -20.18
N GLY A 118 -0.08 3.06 -19.30
CA GLY A 118 1.32 2.77 -19.61
C GLY A 118 2.23 3.99 -19.60
N MET A 119 1.72 5.17 -19.23
CA MET A 119 2.49 6.41 -19.17
C MET A 119 3.24 6.52 -17.84
N TRP A 120 4.51 6.89 -17.86
CA TRP A 120 5.29 7.11 -16.65
C TRP A 120 4.80 8.34 -15.90
N ALA A 121 4.27 8.13 -14.70
CA ALA A 121 3.72 9.15 -13.84
C ALA A 121 4.42 9.16 -12.47
N PRO A 122 4.46 10.31 -11.77
CA PRO A 122 4.99 10.39 -10.43
C PRO A 122 3.99 9.81 -9.42
N TYR A 123 4.48 8.93 -8.54
CA TYR A 123 3.70 8.35 -7.45
C TYR A 123 4.30 8.66 -6.09
N ASN A 124 3.43 9.09 -5.19
CA ASN A 124 3.67 9.13 -3.77
C ASN A 124 3.46 7.72 -3.19
N CYS A 125 4.56 7.05 -2.82
CA CYS A 125 4.51 5.70 -2.25
C CYS A 125 4.45 5.79 -0.72
N ILE A 126 3.38 5.23 -0.14
CA ILE A 126 3.10 5.35 1.29
C ILE A 126 2.91 3.95 1.89
N PRO A 127 3.79 3.50 2.80
CA PRO A 127 3.60 2.26 3.52
C PRO A 127 2.34 2.31 4.36
N HIS A 128 1.63 1.20 4.34
CA HIS A 128 0.49 0.96 5.17
C HIS A 128 0.60 -0.40 5.84
N ILE A 129 0.14 -0.48 7.08
CA ILE A 129 -0.17 -1.75 7.72
C ILE A 129 -1.59 -1.72 8.28
N ALA A 130 -2.22 -2.89 8.35
CA ALA A 130 -3.45 -3.09 9.08
C ALA A 130 -3.34 -4.37 9.91
N ALA A 131 -3.71 -4.29 11.18
CA ALA A 131 -3.70 -5.42 12.10
C ALA A 131 -5.11 -5.99 12.30
N ASN A 132 -5.18 -7.16 12.95
CA ASN A 132 -6.43 -7.87 13.24
C ASN A 132 -7.23 -8.22 11.98
N ILE A 133 -6.54 -8.48 10.88
CA ILE A 133 -7.17 -8.92 9.63
C ILE A 133 -7.54 -10.40 9.76
N ARG A 134 -8.70 -10.82 9.26
CA ARG A 134 -9.02 -12.25 9.23
C ARG A 134 -8.34 -12.88 8.02
N LEU A 135 -7.68 -14.02 8.20
CA LEU A 135 -7.01 -14.74 7.10
C LEU A 135 -7.95 -14.98 5.91
N GLU A 136 -9.19 -15.34 6.20
CA GLU A 136 -10.27 -15.60 5.22
C GLU A 136 -10.54 -14.40 4.30
N GLU A 137 -10.43 -13.18 4.84
CA GLU A 137 -10.63 -11.92 4.10
C GLU A 137 -9.42 -11.61 3.21
N PHE A 138 -8.24 -12.09 3.59
CA PHE A 138 -7.01 -11.85 2.87
C PHE A 138 -6.77 -12.84 1.73
N GLU A 139 -7.21 -14.09 1.81
CA GLU A 139 -6.90 -15.13 0.81
C GLU A 139 -7.24 -14.71 -0.63
N LYS A 140 -8.35 -13.99 -0.83
CA LYS A 140 -8.72 -13.44 -2.16
C LYS A 140 -7.73 -12.38 -2.65
N SER A 141 -7.16 -11.60 -1.73
CA SER A 141 -6.16 -10.57 -1.99
C SER A 141 -4.73 -11.13 -2.02
N ARG A 142 -4.49 -12.29 -1.39
CA ARG A 142 -3.20 -12.97 -1.30
C ARG A 142 -2.67 -13.35 -2.68
N LEU A 143 -3.53 -13.78 -3.60
CA LEU A 143 -3.12 -14.08 -4.96
C LEU A 143 -2.59 -12.84 -5.71
N ALA A 144 -3.21 -11.67 -5.49
CA ALA A 144 -2.72 -10.41 -6.03
C ALA A 144 -1.39 -9.99 -5.36
N ALA A 145 -1.26 -10.23 -4.05
CA ALA A 145 -0.03 -9.98 -3.29
C ALA A 145 1.15 -10.86 -3.73
N GLN A 146 0.93 -12.17 -3.87
CA GLN A 146 1.93 -13.15 -4.31
C GLN A 146 2.47 -12.86 -5.71
N LYS A 147 1.65 -12.24 -6.55
CA LYS A 147 2.04 -11.84 -7.90
C LYS A 147 2.63 -10.42 -7.97
N GLY A 148 2.80 -9.75 -6.84
CA GLY A 148 3.31 -8.37 -6.77
C GLY A 148 2.47 -7.39 -7.58
N MET A 149 1.17 -7.67 -7.76
CA MET A 149 0.35 -6.92 -8.69
C MET A 149 0.05 -5.52 -8.18
N MET A 150 0.35 -4.54 -9.01
CA MET A 150 -0.16 -3.19 -8.83
C MET A 150 -1.63 -3.14 -9.24
N VAL A 151 -2.49 -2.81 -8.28
CA VAL A 151 -3.94 -2.73 -8.47
C VAL A 151 -4.35 -1.27 -8.49
N TYR A 152 -4.82 -0.79 -9.65
CA TYR A 152 -5.33 0.58 -9.79
C TYR A 152 -6.70 0.73 -9.13
N ARG A 153 -6.84 1.79 -8.34
CA ARG A 153 -8.06 2.24 -7.68
C ARG A 153 -8.91 3.04 -8.67
N SER A 154 -9.55 2.34 -9.60
CA SER A 154 -10.55 2.81 -10.58
C SER A 154 -10.08 2.89 -12.03
N ALA A 155 -10.64 1.99 -12.83
CA ALA A 155 -10.81 2.13 -14.26
C ALA A 155 -12.06 1.34 -14.69
N THR A 156 -13.16 1.40 -13.94
CA THR A 156 -14.43 1.03 -14.55
C THR A 156 -14.93 2.28 -15.25
N ASP A 157 -14.80 2.28 -16.57
CA ASP A 157 -15.67 3.04 -17.42
C ASP A 157 -17.10 2.92 -16.88
N ARG A 158 -17.92 3.98 -16.88
CA ARG A 158 -19.31 3.95 -16.36
C ARG A 158 -20.16 2.86 -17.04
N THR A 159 -19.63 2.25 -18.11
CA THR A 159 -20.21 1.26 -19.02
C THR A 159 -19.67 -0.16 -18.86
N GLU A 160 -18.51 -0.38 -18.21
CA GLU A 160 -17.92 -1.72 -18.12
C GLU A 160 -18.30 -2.45 -16.83
N LYS A 161 -18.71 -3.72 -16.99
CA LYS A 161 -19.04 -4.62 -15.87
C LYS A 161 -17.85 -4.69 -14.91
N PRO A 162 -18.09 -4.65 -13.58
CA PRO A 162 -17.04 -4.63 -12.57
C PRO A 162 -16.07 -5.80 -12.77
N LEU A 163 -14.77 -5.54 -12.60
CA LEU A 163 -13.76 -6.56 -12.37
C LEU A 163 -14.31 -7.50 -11.28
N GLY A 164 -14.44 -8.79 -11.60
CA GLY A 164 -15.24 -9.80 -10.90
C GLY A 164 -14.84 -10.14 -9.45
N ILE A 165 -14.17 -9.24 -8.74
CA ILE A 165 -13.97 -9.32 -7.30
C ILE A 165 -15.26 -8.80 -6.63
N HIS A 166 -16.22 -9.71 -6.47
CA HIS A 166 -17.53 -9.56 -5.83
C HIS A 166 -17.85 -8.20 -5.18
N GLY A 167 -18.70 -7.42 -5.86
CA GLY A 167 -19.74 -6.61 -5.20
C GLY A 167 -19.35 -5.25 -4.63
N ALA A 168 -18.08 -4.87 -4.55
CA ALA A 168 -17.72 -3.50 -4.16
C ALA A 168 -17.84 -2.56 -5.38
N LYS A 169 -19.05 -2.07 -5.67
CA LYS A 169 -19.21 -0.82 -6.42
C LYS A 169 -18.67 0.30 -5.54
N ILE A 170 -17.35 0.47 -5.48
CA ILE A 170 -16.80 1.73 -4.98
C ILE A 170 -17.06 2.73 -6.10
N ASN A 171 -18.27 3.31 -6.10
CA ASN A 171 -18.61 4.44 -6.94
C ASN A 171 -17.79 5.65 -6.45
N ARG A 172 -16.49 5.65 -6.75
CA ARG A 172 -15.73 6.89 -6.70
C ARG A 172 -16.12 7.63 -7.97
N ALA A 173 -16.91 8.69 -7.79
CA ALA A 173 -17.07 9.73 -8.82
C ALA A 173 -15.70 10.27 -9.31
N TYR A 174 -14.64 10.05 -8.52
CA TYR A 174 -13.25 10.37 -8.82
C TYR A 174 -12.53 9.26 -9.59
N ARG A 175 -12.09 9.59 -10.81
CA ARG A 175 -11.06 8.85 -11.54
C ARG A 175 -9.70 9.13 -10.89
N SER A 176 -9.37 8.42 -9.81
CA SER A 176 -7.99 8.40 -9.33
C SER A 176 -7.23 7.30 -10.08
N SER A 177 -6.13 7.62 -10.76
CA SER A 177 -5.18 6.59 -11.21
C SER A 177 -4.25 6.14 -10.07
N ASP A 178 -4.68 6.33 -8.82
CA ASP A 178 -4.00 5.77 -7.66
C ASP A 178 -3.96 4.26 -7.79
N ALA A 179 -2.96 3.64 -7.18
CA ALA A 179 -2.84 2.20 -7.11
C ALA A 179 -2.48 1.75 -5.70
N PHE A 180 -2.41 0.45 -5.51
CA PHE A 180 -1.76 -0.14 -4.36
C PHE A 180 -1.06 -1.42 -4.74
N ILE A 181 -0.04 -1.78 -3.98
CA ILE A 181 0.67 -3.06 -4.09
C ILE A 181 0.58 -3.72 -2.73
N MET A 182 -0.07 -4.89 -2.67
CA MET A 182 -0.04 -5.69 -1.45
C MET A 182 1.34 -6.34 -1.34
N THR A 183 2.03 -6.13 -0.24
CA THR A 183 3.44 -6.54 -0.10
C THR A 183 3.62 -7.76 0.78
N ASP A 184 2.82 -7.88 1.84
CA ASP A 184 2.96 -9.02 2.77
C ASP A 184 1.69 -9.26 3.60
N PHE A 185 1.61 -10.46 4.16
CA PHE A 185 0.64 -10.85 5.17
C PHE A 185 1.25 -11.86 6.14
N TYR A 186 1.38 -11.46 7.40
CA TYR A 186 2.13 -12.23 8.39
C TYR A 186 1.48 -12.15 9.78
N MET A 187 1.79 -13.12 10.64
CA MET A 187 1.38 -13.10 12.03
C MET A 187 2.37 -12.24 12.83
N SER A 188 1.88 -11.27 13.59
CA SER A 188 2.73 -10.46 14.48
C SER A 188 1.95 -9.98 15.69
N LYS A 189 2.67 -9.66 16.76
CA LYS A 189 2.14 -8.82 17.83
C LYS A 189 2.07 -7.38 17.33
N VAL A 190 0.89 -6.79 17.40
CA VAL A 190 0.68 -5.37 17.10
C VAL A 190 0.18 -4.71 18.36
N ASN A 191 0.79 -3.59 18.73
CA ASN A 191 0.54 -2.88 19.98
C ASN A 191 0.84 -3.74 21.22
N SER A 192 1.85 -4.62 21.15
CA SER A 192 2.35 -5.46 22.26
C SER A 192 1.39 -6.42 22.99
N GLU A 193 0.09 -6.46 22.65
CA GLU A 193 -0.90 -7.14 23.49
C GLU A 193 -1.33 -8.53 22.98
N LYS A 194 -1.49 -8.74 21.68
CA LYS A 194 -1.92 -10.04 21.11
C LYS A 194 -1.31 -10.28 19.73
N GLU A 195 -0.99 -11.54 19.44
CA GLU A 195 -0.67 -11.97 18.08
C GLU A 195 -1.93 -11.91 17.21
N GLY A 196 -1.80 -11.30 16.05
CA GLY A 196 -2.85 -11.21 15.06
C GLY A 196 -2.25 -11.13 13.66
N TRP A 197 -3.06 -11.42 12.66
CA TRP A 197 -2.61 -11.26 11.28
C TRP A 197 -2.51 -9.77 10.93
N VAL A 198 -1.41 -9.45 10.27
CA VAL A 198 -1.05 -8.12 9.78
C VAL A 198 -0.97 -8.17 8.27
N MET A 199 -1.62 -7.20 7.63
CA MET A 199 -1.54 -6.96 6.20
C MET A 199 -0.66 -5.73 5.96
N ALA A 200 0.31 -5.85 5.07
CA ALA A 200 1.17 -4.74 4.65
C ALA A 200 0.98 -4.43 3.17
N TRP A 201 0.92 -3.15 2.83
CA TRP A 201 0.81 -2.70 1.44
C TRP A 201 1.46 -1.33 1.21
N LEU A 202 1.74 -1.04 -0.05
CA LEU A 202 2.09 0.30 -0.52
C LEU A 202 0.86 0.94 -1.15
N SER A 203 0.44 2.09 -0.65
CA SER A 203 -0.48 2.97 -1.37
C SER A 203 0.34 3.80 -2.35
N LEU A 204 -0.07 3.83 -3.61
CA LEU A 204 0.56 4.59 -4.67
C LEU A 204 -0.41 5.70 -5.07
N GLU A 205 -0.19 6.91 -4.57
CA GLU A 205 -1.04 8.05 -4.93
C GLU A 205 -0.41 8.76 -6.13
N LYS A 206 -1.13 8.81 -7.27
CA LYS A 206 -0.61 9.49 -8.46
C LYS A 206 -0.57 10.99 -8.19
N VAL A 207 0.60 11.59 -8.33
CA VAL A 207 0.80 13.01 -8.09
C VAL A 207 0.35 13.77 -9.35
N ALA A 208 -0.68 14.59 -9.21
CA ALA A 208 -1.26 15.36 -10.31
C ALA A 208 -0.76 16.82 -10.36
N HIS A 209 -0.42 17.40 -9.21
CA HIS A 209 0.22 18.70 -9.09
C HIS A 209 0.83 18.81 -7.68
N LEU A 210 1.66 19.82 -7.45
CA LEU A 210 2.16 20.10 -6.10
C LEU A 210 0.97 20.48 -5.20
N THR A 211 0.91 19.89 -4.02
CA THR A 211 -0.06 20.25 -2.98
C THR A 211 0.47 21.30 -2.00
N SER A 212 1.76 21.65 -2.13
CA SER A 212 2.40 22.67 -1.30
C SER A 212 3.62 23.23 -2.01
N GLY A 213 3.38 24.23 -2.84
CA GLY A 213 4.09 25.49 -2.82
C GLY A 213 5.56 25.60 -3.19
N LEU A 214 6.41 24.61 -3.00
CA LEU A 214 7.82 24.83 -3.18
C LEU A 214 8.11 25.13 -4.66
N THR A 215 8.69 26.31 -4.92
CA THR A 215 9.25 26.70 -6.22
C THR A 215 10.46 25.83 -6.50
N HIS A 216 10.22 24.57 -6.83
CA HIS A 216 11.26 23.64 -7.19
C HIS A 216 11.51 23.74 -8.69
N LYS A 217 12.79 23.78 -9.05
CA LYS A 217 13.19 23.54 -10.44
C LYS A 217 12.63 22.17 -10.86
N PRO A 218 12.17 22.03 -12.10
CA PRO A 218 11.82 20.72 -12.64
C PRO A 218 12.95 19.72 -12.41
N ARG A 219 12.60 18.43 -12.29
CA ARG A 219 13.60 17.37 -12.15
C ARG A 219 14.62 17.45 -13.28
N GLY A 220 15.90 17.35 -12.93
CA GLY A 220 16.96 17.16 -13.91
C GLY A 220 17.06 15.69 -14.32
N CYS A 221 17.78 15.42 -15.42
CA CYS A 221 17.95 14.06 -15.92
C CYS A 221 18.50 13.10 -14.85
N ARG A 222 19.42 13.56 -14.00
CA ARG A 222 20.04 12.76 -12.93
C ARG A 222 19.08 12.35 -11.82
N ASN A 223 17.91 12.98 -11.71
CA ASN A 223 16.90 12.57 -10.74
C ASN A 223 16.18 11.27 -11.13
N CYS A 224 16.20 10.90 -12.42
CA CYS A 224 15.52 9.70 -12.94
C CYS A 224 16.50 8.73 -13.61
N HIS A 225 17.58 9.25 -14.22
CA HIS A 225 18.64 8.49 -14.86
C HIS A 225 19.87 8.45 -13.95
N THR A 226 19.78 7.65 -12.89
CA THR A 226 20.95 7.32 -12.08
C THR A 226 21.85 6.36 -12.85
N SER A 227 23.14 6.31 -12.48
CA SER A 227 24.12 5.44 -13.14
C SER A 227 23.84 3.95 -12.96
N ASP A 228 23.13 3.58 -11.90
CA ASP A 228 22.72 2.21 -11.58
C ASP A 228 21.30 1.88 -12.09
N GLY A 229 20.63 2.81 -12.78
CA GLY A 229 19.27 2.64 -13.30
C GLY A 229 18.19 2.57 -12.21
N ARG A 230 18.53 2.95 -10.97
CA ARG A 230 17.66 2.87 -9.80
C ARG A 230 17.09 4.24 -9.41
N GLN A 231 15.78 4.31 -9.29
CA GLN A 231 15.12 5.43 -8.61
C GLN A 231 15.16 5.21 -7.10
N GLN A 232 15.58 6.21 -6.34
CA GLN A 232 15.60 6.18 -4.88
C GLN A 232 14.99 7.46 -4.30
N ALA A 233 14.28 7.30 -3.19
CA ALA A 233 13.76 8.42 -2.44
C ALA A 233 13.86 8.13 -0.93
N LEU A 234 14.69 8.88 -0.22
CA LEU A 234 14.70 8.85 1.25
C LEU A 234 13.45 9.56 1.76
N VAL A 235 12.66 8.84 2.55
CA VAL A 235 11.52 9.39 3.26
C VAL A 235 11.89 9.52 4.73
N THR A 236 11.81 10.72 5.25
CA THR A 236 11.78 11.02 6.69
C THR A 236 10.34 11.32 7.09
N PHE A 237 9.91 10.82 8.25
CA PHE A 237 8.57 11.06 8.76
C PHE A 237 8.57 11.33 10.26
N ARG A 238 7.54 12.03 10.72
CA ARG A 238 7.33 12.38 12.14
C ARG A 238 5.85 12.37 12.50
N TRP A 239 5.56 11.98 13.73
CA TRP A 239 4.25 12.07 14.33
C TRP A 239 3.91 13.53 14.64
N LEU A 240 2.78 14.01 14.14
CA LEU A 240 2.26 15.35 14.42
C LEU A 240 1.05 15.37 15.36
N GLY A 241 0.60 14.19 15.81
CA GLY A 241 -0.56 14.06 16.69
C GLY A 241 -0.19 14.16 18.17
N SER A 242 -1.18 13.87 19.03
CA SER A 242 -0.96 13.68 20.47
C SER A 242 0.02 12.52 20.72
N PRO A 243 1.06 12.68 21.56
CA PRO A 243 1.98 11.59 21.90
C PRO A 243 1.28 10.33 22.44
N LYS A 244 0.12 10.49 23.10
CA LYS A 244 -0.69 9.37 23.62
C LYS A 244 -1.27 8.45 22.53
N ASN A 245 -1.39 8.96 21.31
CA ASN A 245 -1.95 8.23 20.16
C ASN A 245 -0.85 7.75 19.21
N MET A 246 0.42 7.90 19.61
CA MET A 246 1.57 7.44 18.86
C MET A 246 1.60 5.91 18.86
N TYR A 247 2.00 5.32 17.74
CA TYR A 247 2.10 3.87 17.64
C TYR A 247 3.41 3.39 18.28
N GLU A 248 3.30 2.62 19.36
CA GLU A 248 4.43 1.92 20.02
C GLU A 248 5.70 2.80 20.18
N ASP A 249 5.50 4.02 20.68
CA ASP A 249 6.52 5.05 20.88
C ASP A 249 7.24 5.55 19.62
N VAL A 250 6.76 5.22 18.40
CA VAL A 250 7.37 5.71 17.16
C VAL A 250 7.04 7.18 16.95
N TYR A 251 7.97 8.06 17.31
CA TYR A 251 7.83 9.51 17.14
C TYR A 251 8.28 9.97 15.76
N ARG A 252 9.42 9.46 15.30
CA ARG A 252 9.97 9.77 13.98
C ARG A 252 10.65 8.54 13.38
N GLY A 253 10.83 8.56 12.08
CA GLY A 253 11.53 7.50 11.38
C GLY A 253 11.96 7.89 10.00
N GLN A 254 12.64 6.95 9.35
CA GLN A 254 13.02 7.08 7.95
C GLN A 254 13.04 5.72 7.27
N TYR A 255 12.88 5.73 5.96
CA TYR A 255 13.07 4.57 5.08
C TYR A 255 13.41 5.05 3.67
N THR A 256 14.02 4.20 2.87
CA THR A 256 14.27 4.47 1.45
C THR A 256 13.24 3.75 0.60
N ILE A 257 12.57 4.47 -0.29
CA ILE A 257 11.82 3.86 -1.38
C ILE A 257 12.80 3.63 -2.53
N ALA A 258 12.83 2.43 -3.06
CA ALA A 258 13.67 2.07 -4.19
C ALA A 258 12.84 1.45 -5.30
N ALA A 259 13.06 1.87 -6.55
CA ALA A 259 12.49 1.24 -7.74
C ALA A 259 13.58 1.00 -8.78
N ASP A 260 13.81 -0.27 -9.11
CA ASP A 260 14.75 -0.74 -10.12
C ASP A 260 14.23 -2.03 -10.77
N GLN A 261 15.12 -2.78 -11.44
CA GLN A 261 14.79 -4.07 -12.06
C GLN A 261 14.31 -5.13 -11.05
N ALA A 262 14.70 -5.03 -9.78
CA ALA A 262 14.20 -5.89 -8.70
C ALA A 262 12.90 -5.37 -8.09
N GLY A 263 12.48 -4.16 -8.43
CA GLY A 263 11.19 -3.62 -8.10
C GLY A 263 11.12 -2.44 -7.16
N LEU A 264 9.88 -2.01 -6.91
CA LEU A 264 9.48 -1.07 -5.88
C LEU A 264 9.49 -1.72 -4.48
N ARG A 265 10.38 -1.28 -3.61
CA ARG A 265 10.50 -1.77 -2.23
C ARG A 265 10.84 -0.66 -1.25
N LEU A 266 10.66 -0.97 0.03
CA LEU A 266 11.13 -0.15 1.13
C LEU A 266 12.39 -0.78 1.72
N GLU A 267 13.35 0.06 2.08
CA GLU A 267 14.63 -0.35 2.64
C GLU A 267 14.98 0.48 3.86
N ALA A 268 15.78 -0.11 4.75
CA ALA A 268 16.38 0.57 5.90
C ALA A 268 15.37 1.35 6.77
N LEU A 269 14.18 0.78 7.02
CA LEU A 269 13.23 1.38 7.95
C LEU A 269 13.87 1.45 9.34
N THR A 270 13.96 2.67 9.85
CA THR A 270 14.48 2.98 11.18
C THR A 270 13.54 3.97 11.86
N ALA A 271 13.43 3.89 13.19
CA ALA A 271 12.52 4.72 13.95
C ALA A 271 13.01 4.99 15.37
N TRP A 272 12.60 6.15 15.87
CA TRP A 272 13.02 6.69 17.15
C TRP A 272 11.81 7.22 17.91
N ASN A 273 11.90 7.19 19.24
CA ASN A 273 10.94 7.84 20.12
C ASN A 273 11.23 9.34 20.25
N GLU A 274 10.46 10.02 21.10
CA GLU A 274 10.58 11.47 21.32
C GLU A 274 11.90 11.89 22.01
N HIS A 275 12.67 10.93 22.51
CA HIS A 275 13.97 11.12 23.15
C HIS A 275 15.14 10.61 22.30
N ASP A 276 14.91 10.39 20.99
CA ASP A 276 15.89 9.88 20.04
C ASP A 276 16.49 8.51 20.38
N ALA A 277 15.85 7.76 21.29
CA ALA A 277 16.15 6.36 21.50
C ALA A 277 15.43 5.49 20.45
N PRO A 278 15.97 4.32 20.08
CA PRO A 278 15.27 3.39 19.18
C PRO A 278 13.84 3.11 19.66
N ALA A 279 12.87 3.23 18.76
CA ALA A 279 11.48 2.99 19.10
C ALA A 279 11.25 1.49 19.36
N LYS A 280 10.71 1.16 20.54
CA LYS A 280 10.47 -0.23 20.97
C LYS A 280 9.52 -0.99 20.04
N GLY A 281 8.58 -0.27 19.42
CA GLY A 281 7.63 -0.84 18.47
C GLY A 281 8.22 -1.44 17.21
N LEU A 282 9.46 -1.07 16.87
CA LEU A 282 10.13 -1.52 15.66
C LEU A 282 11.44 -2.29 15.94
N SER A 283 11.96 -2.24 17.17
CA SER A 283 13.25 -2.83 17.54
C SER A 283 13.27 -4.37 17.53
N ASP A 284 12.15 -5.02 17.80
CA ASP A 284 12.03 -6.49 17.80
C ASP A 284 11.43 -7.03 16.49
N LYS A 285 11.29 -6.16 15.49
CA LYS A 285 10.49 -6.38 14.28
C LYS A 285 11.34 -6.30 13.00
N GLU A 286 12.37 -7.14 12.91
CA GLU A 286 13.08 -7.46 11.66
C GLU A 286 12.16 -7.87 10.48
N THR A 287 10.84 -8.01 10.71
CA THR A 287 9.86 -8.65 9.83
C THR A 287 8.76 -7.72 9.27
N VAL A 288 8.59 -6.47 9.74
CA VAL A 288 7.32 -5.73 9.44
C VAL A 288 7.19 -5.18 8.02
N LEU A 289 8.30 -5.05 7.30
CA LEU A 289 8.30 -4.67 5.88
C LEU A 289 9.29 -5.57 5.13
N ARG A 290 9.00 -6.88 5.03
CA ARG A 290 9.69 -7.68 4.01
C ARG A 290 9.43 -7.01 2.66
N SER A 291 10.52 -6.70 1.98
CA SER A 291 10.54 -6.12 0.64
C SER A 291 9.55 -6.83 -0.28
N ALA A 292 8.72 -6.09 -1.00
CA ALA A 292 8.04 -6.63 -2.17
C ALA A 292 9.13 -7.09 -3.16
N GLN A 293 9.29 -8.40 -3.35
CA GLN A 293 10.19 -8.93 -4.37
C GLN A 293 9.46 -9.05 -5.71
N ALA A 294 9.97 -8.28 -6.68
CA ALA A 294 10.00 -8.45 -8.13
C ALA A 294 8.91 -9.31 -8.83
N ASP A 295 7.91 -8.65 -9.44
CA ASP A 295 7.73 -8.63 -10.91
C ASP A 295 6.73 -7.52 -11.30
N TYR A 296 7.21 -6.42 -11.94
CA TYR A 296 6.41 -5.21 -12.24
C TYR A 296 5.76 -5.27 -13.62
N ARG A 297 5.71 -6.45 -14.23
CA ARG A 297 4.90 -6.63 -15.43
C ARG A 297 3.44 -6.52 -15.02
N ILE A 298 2.84 -5.38 -15.35
CA ILE A 298 1.39 -5.20 -15.37
C ILE A 298 0.82 -6.36 -16.19
N LYS A 299 0.31 -7.39 -15.52
CA LYS A 299 -0.56 -8.37 -16.16
C LYS A 299 -1.99 -7.86 -15.98
N PRO A 300 -2.72 -7.60 -17.07
CA PRO A 300 -4.15 -7.29 -16.97
C PRO A 300 -4.84 -8.34 -16.12
N VAL A 301 -5.81 -7.95 -15.28
CA VAL A 301 -6.58 -8.91 -14.44
C VAL A 301 -7.23 -10.02 -15.29
N LYS A 302 -7.44 -9.80 -16.60
CA LYS A 302 -7.89 -10.84 -17.54
C LYS A 302 -6.92 -12.04 -17.68
N GLU A 303 -5.64 -11.89 -17.34
CA GLU A 303 -4.65 -12.97 -17.34
C GLU A 303 -4.53 -13.67 -15.97
N LEU A 304 -5.26 -13.21 -14.95
CA LEU A 304 -5.53 -14.05 -13.78
C LEU A 304 -6.53 -15.10 -14.21
N ASP A 305 -6.05 -16.33 -14.44
CA ASP A 305 -6.91 -17.48 -14.64
C ASP A 305 -7.70 -17.74 -13.35
N LEU A 306 -8.84 -17.07 -13.21
CA LEU A 306 -9.76 -17.23 -12.10
C LEU A 306 -10.34 -18.65 -12.07
N VAL A 307 -10.34 -19.37 -13.20
CA VAL A 307 -10.77 -20.77 -13.29
C VAL A 307 -9.74 -21.68 -12.61
N ALA A 308 -8.45 -21.39 -12.74
CA ALA A 308 -7.40 -22.07 -11.97
C ALA A 308 -7.47 -21.78 -10.46
N TRP A 309 -8.03 -20.64 -10.04
CA TRP A 309 -8.28 -20.37 -8.62
C TRP A 309 -9.51 -21.11 -8.09
N GLU A 310 -10.62 -21.10 -8.84
CA GLU A 310 -11.83 -21.82 -8.45
C GLU A 310 -11.58 -23.33 -8.26
N SER A 311 -10.69 -23.92 -9.07
CA SER A 311 -10.29 -25.33 -8.91
C SER A 311 -9.37 -25.61 -7.71
N GLN A 312 -8.65 -24.60 -7.20
CA GLN A 312 -7.78 -24.74 -6.02
C GLN A 312 -8.47 -24.36 -4.69
N LYS A 313 -9.58 -23.62 -4.78
CA LYS A 313 -10.34 -23.14 -3.62
C LYS A 313 -10.82 -24.27 -2.71
N GLU A 314 -11.30 -25.37 -3.29
CA GLU A 314 -11.83 -26.50 -2.52
C GLU A 314 -10.75 -27.23 -1.71
N VAL A 315 -9.57 -27.43 -2.31
CA VAL A 315 -8.38 -27.99 -1.64
C VAL A 315 -7.91 -27.07 -0.51
N PHE A 316 -7.99 -25.76 -0.71
CA PHE A 316 -7.63 -24.78 0.30
C PHE A 316 -8.61 -24.73 1.49
N ASP A 317 -9.92 -24.70 1.20
CA ASP A 317 -10.97 -24.71 2.23
C ASP A 317 -10.88 -25.96 3.12
N GLN A 318 -10.46 -27.10 2.54
CA GLN A 318 -10.15 -28.31 3.30
C GLN A 318 -8.92 -28.12 4.21
N LYS A 319 -7.80 -27.58 3.70
CA LYS A 319 -6.59 -27.32 4.50
C LYS A 319 -6.86 -26.37 5.69
N VAL A 320 -7.67 -25.33 5.50
CA VAL A 320 -8.04 -24.39 6.58
C VAL A 320 -8.88 -25.07 7.65
N LYS A 321 -9.87 -25.89 7.27
CA LYS A 321 -10.70 -26.65 8.21
C LYS A 321 -9.85 -27.59 9.07
N VAL A 322 -8.86 -28.26 8.47
CA VAL A 322 -7.91 -29.12 9.20
C VAL A 322 -7.07 -28.30 10.19
N ALA A 323 -6.51 -27.18 9.78
CA ALA A 323 -5.71 -26.31 10.66
C ALA A 323 -6.52 -25.77 11.84
N GLN A 324 -7.75 -25.30 11.59
CA GLN A 324 -8.65 -24.81 12.64
C GLN A 324 -9.01 -25.90 13.65
N ARG A 325 -9.26 -27.14 13.19
CA ARG A 325 -9.53 -28.29 14.07
C ARG A 325 -8.32 -28.63 14.95
N ILE A 326 -7.10 -28.58 14.40
CA ILE A 326 -5.86 -28.81 15.16
C ILE A 326 -5.69 -27.76 16.26
N VAL A 327 -5.89 -26.48 15.94
CA VAL A 327 -5.81 -25.37 16.92
C VAL A 327 -6.87 -25.52 18.01
N HIS A 328 -8.10 -25.90 17.63
CA HIS A 328 -9.18 -26.13 18.58
C HIS A 328 -8.88 -27.31 19.53
N ALA A 329 -8.41 -28.44 18.99
CA ALA A 329 -7.98 -29.61 19.76
C ALA A 329 -6.87 -29.28 20.76
N ALA A 330 -5.84 -28.54 20.32
CA ALA A 330 -4.76 -28.08 21.20
C ALA A 330 -5.27 -27.17 22.32
N THR A 331 -6.27 -26.33 22.02
CA THR A 331 -6.91 -25.44 23.00
C THR A 331 -7.72 -26.20 24.03
N LEU A 332 -8.50 -27.20 23.62
CA LEU A 332 -9.27 -28.06 24.54
C LEU A 332 -8.35 -28.85 25.48
N ARG A 333 -7.24 -29.41 24.96
CA ARG A 333 -6.25 -30.12 25.78
C ARG A 333 -5.57 -29.21 26.82
N LYS A 334 -5.22 -27.98 26.44
CA LYS A 334 -4.69 -26.97 27.40
C LYS A 334 -5.67 -26.64 28.54
N LYS A 335 -6.98 -26.82 28.30
CA LYS A 335 -8.02 -26.62 29.31
C LYS A 335 -8.34 -27.88 30.12
N GLY A 336 -7.57 -28.96 29.97
CA GLY A 336 -7.75 -30.20 30.73
C GLY A 336 -8.83 -31.14 30.18
N PHE A 337 -9.40 -30.85 29.01
CA PHE A 337 -10.33 -31.77 28.37
C PHE A 337 -9.58 -32.93 27.71
N ALA A 338 -10.03 -34.15 27.95
CA ALA A 338 -9.57 -35.32 27.22
C ALA A 338 -10.03 -35.18 25.75
N PHE A 339 -9.06 -35.07 24.84
CA PHE A 339 -9.32 -35.01 23.40
C PHE A 339 -8.67 -36.23 22.76
N ASP A 340 -9.49 -37.10 22.18
CA ASP A 340 -9.00 -38.22 21.38
C ASP A 340 -8.60 -37.71 19.99
N ALA A 341 -7.31 -37.43 19.82
CA ALA A 341 -6.77 -36.93 18.57
C ALA A 341 -6.72 -37.99 17.47
N SER A 342 -6.98 -39.27 17.77
CA SER A 342 -6.81 -40.37 16.82
C SER A 342 -7.76 -40.27 15.62
N GLU A 343 -9.02 -39.92 15.86
CA GLU A 343 -10.04 -39.76 14.81
C GLU A 343 -9.75 -38.53 13.93
N THR A 344 -9.37 -37.40 14.55
CA THR A 344 -9.01 -36.17 13.82
C THR A 344 -7.74 -36.37 12.98
N LEU A 345 -6.76 -37.13 13.48
CA LEU A 345 -5.56 -37.52 12.74
C LEU A 345 -5.86 -38.49 11.60
N GLN A 346 -6.78 -39.44 11.79
CA GLN A 346 -7.20 -40.37 10.73
C GLN A 346 -7.92 -39.65 9.59
N GLN A 347 -8.83 -38.71 9.91
CA GLN A 347 -9.50 -37.89 8.91
C GLN A 347 -8.54 -36.97 8.17
N ALA A 348 -7.64 -36.28 8.88
CA ALA A 348 -6.63 -35.42 8.24
C ALA A 348 -5.70 -36.21 7.29
N ARG A 349 -5.35 -37.47 7.66
CA ARG A 349 -4.59 -38.37 6.79
C ARG A 349 -5.37 -38.81 5.55
N ALA A 350 -6.66 -39.12 5.70
CA ALA A 350 -7.52 -39.49 4.58
C ALA A 350 -7.71 -38.32 3.59
N GLU A 351 -7.83 -37.09 4.09
CA GLU A 351 -7.99 -35.88 3.27
C GLU A 351 -6.68 -35.45 2.57
N ALA A 352 -5.51 -35.73 3.17
CA ALA A 352 -4.21 -35.44 2.57
C ALA A 352 -3.87 -36.29 1.31
N HIS A 353 -4.62 -37.36 1.05
CA HIS A 353 -4.41 -38.23 -0.12
C HIS A 353 -4.82 -37.60 -1.47
N HIS A 354 -5.34 -36.36 -1.49
CA HIS A 354 -5.91 -35.73 -2.68
C HIS A 354 -5.12 -34.58 -3.33
N GLY A 355 -3.78 -34.50 -3.15
CA GLY A 355 -2.96 -33.83 -4.19
C GLY A 355 -1.88 -32.84 -3.78
N ASP A 356 -1.27 -32.94 -2.59
CA ASP A 356 0.15 -32.56 -2.43
C ASP A 356 0.73 -33.24 -1.18
N MET A 357 1.28 -34.43 -1.38
CA MET A 357 1.60 -35.40 -0.34
C MET A 357 2.76 -34.93 0.56
N GLU A 358 3.76 -34.27 -0.01
CA GLU A 358 5.00 -33.89 0.69
C GLU A 358 4.78 -32.77 1.72
N GLN A 359 4.00 -31.75 1.36
CA GLN A 359 3.71 -30.64 2.28
C GLN A 359 2.76 -31.06 3.40
N GLY A 360 1.79 -31.93 3.10
CA GLY A 360 0.88 -32.50 4.10
C GLY A 360 1.62 -33.37 5.12
N LEU A 361 2.55 -34.21 4.65
CA LEU A 361 3.43 -35.03 5.50
C LEU A 361 4.36 -34.18 6.36
N ALA A 362 5.01 -33.15 5.80
CA ALA A 362 5.90 -32.27 6.57
C ALA A 362 5.18 -31.48 7.69
N LEU A 363 3.93 -31.07 7.45
CA LEU A 363 3.10 -30.40 8.46
C LEU A 363 2.66 -31.40 9.55
N LEU A 364 2.30 -32.63 9.15
CA LEU A 364 1.92 -33.71 10.06
C LEU A 364 3.11 -34.14 10.94
N GLU A 365 4.31 -34.22 10.38
CA GLU A 365 5.54 -34.53 11.10
C GLU A 365 5.91 -33.44 12.12
N LYS A 366 5.74 -32.16 11.77
CA LYS A 366 5.89 -31.04 12.73
C LYS A 366 4.88 -31.13 13.89
N VAL A 367 3.63 -31.49 13.60
CA VAL A 367 2.59 -31.68 14.63
C VAL A 367 2.90 -32.89 15.52
N LEU A 368 3.44 -33.97 14.96
CA LEU A 368 3.86 -35.16 15.69
C LEU A 368 5.15 -34.94 16.50
N ALA A 369 6.07 -34.10 16.04
CA ALA A 369 7.26 -33.70 16.78
C ALA A 369 6.90 -32.84 18.01
N LEU A 370 5.99 -31.87 17.85
CA LEU A 370 5.44 -31.07 18.95
C LEU A 370 4.69 -31.92 20.00
N ARG A 371 4.17 -33.09 19.61
CA ARG A 371 3.55 -34.07 20.53
C ARG A 371 4.56 -34.83 21.39
N LYS A 372 5.84 -34.89 20.99
CA LYS A 372 6.91 -35.55 21.76
C LYS A 372 7.61 -34.62 22.75
N GLU A 373 7.55 -33.31 22.50
CA GLU A 373 8.18 -32.28 23.35
C GLU A 373 7.21 -31.70 24.41
N LEU A 374 5.91 -32.03 24.33
CA LEU A 374 4.83 -31.67 25.25
C LEU A 374 4.19 -32.92 25.85
#